data_AF-A0AA94ENH6-F1
#
_entry.id   AF-A0AA94ENH6-F1
#
_cell.length_a   1.000
_cell.length_b   1.000
_cell.length_c   1.000
_cell.angle_alpha   90.00
_cell.angle_beta   90.00
_cell.angle_gamma   90.00
#
_symmetry.space_group_name_H-M   'P 1'
#
loop_
_entity.id
_entity.type
_entity.pdbx_description
1 polymer ?
#
loop_
_entity_poly.entity_id
_entity_poly.type
_entity_poly.pdbx_seq_one_letter_code
_entity_poly.pdbx_strand_id
1 'polypeptide(L)'
;MISNHLNDVERRRQDANDLSAQIAQYLAAGGKIHEPEPAPIKFTSTSERKHPPSFQRPKVKDETTARVARIREMAKTLTRNEICEREGIALATLKAIATKHAIKFQVRQKTGTAPNKAPPDLEARLVAQIKDCIAGGMNRSQYCKALAISYNMLDRIVRDNGIDFPKLKPAFR
;
A
#
# COMPACT_ATOMS: atom_id res chain seq x y z
N MET A 1 42.18 20.99 42.63
CA MET A 1 41.24 21.94 41.98
C MET A 1 40.11 22.20 42.95
N ILE A 2 40.20 23.29 43.69
CA ILE A 2 39.14 23.79 44.57
C ILE A 2 38.66 25.08 43.89
N SER A 3 37.41 25.48 44.11
CA SER A 3 37.00 26.90 44.03
C SER A 3 36.32 27.42 42.74
N ASN A 4 35.29 26.73 42.22
CA ASN A 4 34.19 27.45 41.54
C ASN A 4 32.95 27.54 42.45
N HIS A 5 32.50 26.40 43.00
CA HIS A 5 31.33 26.39 43.89
C HIS A 5 31.51 27.16 45.20
N LEU A 6 32.70 27.17 45.80
CA LEU A 6 32.94 27.93 47.02
C LEU A 6 32.84 29.44 46.76
N ASN A 7 33.38 29.89 45.62
CA ASN A 7 33.32 31.28 45.17
C ASN A 7 31.88 31.72 44.83
N ASP A 8 31.09 30.85 44.18
CA ASP A 8 29.68 31.13 43.91
C ASP A 8 28.82 31.26 45.18
N VAL A 9 29.12 30.46 46.21
CA VAL A 9 28.45 30.54 47.51
C VAL A 9 28.81 31.83 48.24
N GLU A 10 30.08 32.22 48.22
CA GLU A 10 30.55 33.48 48.82
C GLU A 10 29.94 34.70 48.11
N ARG A 11 29.90 34.71 46.78
CA ARG A 11 29.24 35.76 45.99
C ARG A 11 27.75 35.86 46.33
N ARG A 12 27.02 34.74 46.36
CA ARG A 12 25.59 34.73 46.72
C ARG A 12 25.34 35.20 48.16
N ARG A 13 26.29 34.99 49.09
CA ARG A 13 26.20 35.52 50.46
C ARG A 13 26.35 37.04 50.48
N GLN A 14 27.26 37.59 49.69
CA GLN A 14 27.39 39.05 49.52
C GLN A 14 26.12 39.63 48.93
N ASP A 15 25.62 39.07 47.82
CA ASP A 15 24.37 39.51 47.18
C ASP A 15 23.18 39.48 48.14
N ALA A 16 23.07 38.43 48.96
CA ALA A 16 22.01 38.31 49.96
C ALA A 16 22.11 39.36 51.07
N ASN A 17 23.33 39.66 51.54
CA ASN A 17 23.56 40.68 52.56
C ASN A 17 23.23 42.08 52.03
N ASP A 18 23.62 42.39 50.79
CA ASP A 18 23.34 43.67 50.15
C ASP A 18 21.83 43.86 49.94
N LEU A 19 21.13 42.82 49.49
CA LEU A 19 19.67 42.84 49.35
C LEU A 19 18.98 43.03 50.72
N SER A 20 19.46 42.35 51.77
CA SER A 20 18.95 42.52 53.13
C SER A 20 19.12 43.94 53.65
N ALA A 21 20.26 44.58 53.35
CA ALA A 21 20.51 45.96 53.74
C ALA A 21 19.57 46.93 53.01
N GLN A 22 19.32 46.72 51.72
CA GLN A 22 18.38 47.52 50.93
C GLN A 22 16.94 47.37 51.42
N ILE A 23 16.50 46.13 51.75
CA ILE A 23 15.19 45.88 52.34
C ILE A 23 15.05 46.60 53.68
N ALA A 24 16.08 46.54 54.55
CA ALA A 24 16.07 47.22 55.84
C ALA A 24 15.98 48.75 55.70
N GLN A 25 16.72 49.34 54.75
CA GLN A 25 16.63 50.78 54.45
C GLN A 25 15.25 51.17 53.92
N TYR A 26 14.67 50.37 53.03
CA TYR A 26 13.33 50.61 52.48
C TYR A 26 12.25 50.57 53.57
N LEU A 27 12.32 49.58 54.48
CA LEU A 27 11.40 49.48 55.62
C LEU A 27 11.61 50.63 56.63
N ALA A 28 12.85 51.01 56.92
CA ALA A 28 13.17 52.12 57.82
C ALA A 28 12.70 53.48 57.28
N ALA A 29 12.71 53.65 55.95
CA ALA A 29 12.14 54.81 55.27
C ALA A 29 10.59 54.81 55.21
N GLY A 30 9.93 53.81 55.84
CA GLY A 30 8.48 53.69 55.89
C GLY A 30 7.86 52.95 54.70
N GLY A 31 8.68 52.31 53.87
CA GLY A 31 8.20 51.46 52.76
C GLY A 31 7.42 50.25 53.27
N LYS A 32 6.42 49.80 52.50
CA LYS A 32 5.61 48.62 52.80
C LYS A 32 5.75 47.61 51.67
N ILE A 33 6.14 46.39 52.01
CA ILE A 33 6.21 45.28 51.05
C ILE A 33 4.83 44.63 51.01
N HIS A 34 4.16 44.74 49.86
CA HIS A 34 2.88 44.08 49.62
C HIS A 34 3.11 42.72 48.97
N GLU A 35 2.76 41.66 49.67
CA GLU A 35 2.68 40.32 49.08
C GLU A 35 1.34 40.20 48.34
N PRO A 36 1.33 39.91 47.03
CA PRO A 36 0.09 39.75 46.29
C PRO A 36 -0.61 38.46 46.73
N GLU A 37 -1.92 38.56 47.01
CA GLU A 37 -2.74 37.36 47.22
C GLU A 37 -2.76 36.49 45.94
N PRO A 38 -2.62 35.16 46.05
CA PRO A 38 -2.65 34.29 44.89
C PRO A 38 -4.01 34.39 44.21
N ALA A 39 -4.04 34.92 42.99
CA ALA A 39 -5.26 35.03 42.22
C ALA A 39 -5.87 33.64 41.97
N PRO A 40 -7.19 33.44 42.19
CA PRO A 40 -7.83 32.17 41.92
C PRO A 40 -7.71 31.83 40.43
N ILE A 41 -7.12 30.67 40.14
CA ILE A 41 -7.02 30.14 38.77
C ILE A 41 -8.44 29.83 38.29
N LYS A 42 -8.96 30.65 37.37
CA LYS A 42 -10.26 30.42 36.73
C LYS A 42 -10.12 29.27 35.73
N PHE A 43 -10.47 28.06 36.14
CA PHE A 43 -10.69 26.97 35.19
C PHE A 43 -11.99 27.24 34.42
N THR A 44 -11.88 27.64 33.15
CA THR A 44 -13.06 27.73 32.28
C THR A 44 -13.59 26.32 32.05
N SER A 45 -14.87 26.11 32.34
CA SER A 45 -15.51 24.82 32.13
C SER A 45 -15.42 24.42 30.65
N THR A 46 -14.97 23.20 30.36
CA THR A 46 -14.79 22.70 28.98
C THR A 46 -16.08 22.79 28.14
N SER A 47 -17.24 22.91 28.78
CA SER A 47 -18.56 23.09 28.15
C SER A 47 -18.72 24.38 27.34
N GLU A 48 -17.90 25.41 27.57
CA GLU A 48 -17.98 26.68 26.81
C GLU A 48 -17.17 26.65 25.50
N ARG A 49 -16.43 25.57 25.23
CA ARG A 49 -15.71 25.42 23.97
C ARG A 49 -16.70 25.17 22.84
N LYS A 50 -16.99 26.21 22.06
CA LYS A 50 -17.75 26.10 20.80
C LYS A 50 -17.03 25.12 19.87
N HIS A 51 -17.54 23.90 19.74
CA HIS A 51 -17.05 22.95 18.76
C HIS A 51 -17.25 23.53 17.35
N PRO A 52 -16.31 23.29 16.42
CA PRO A 52 -16.52 23.64 15.02
C PRO A 52 -17.79 22.93 14.52
N PRO A 53 -18.56 23.55 13.60
CA PRO A 53 -19.75 22.94 13.04
C PRO A 53 -19.39 21.57 12.45
N SER A 54 -20.16 20.55 12.83
CA SER A 54 -19.98 19.20 12.31
C SER A 54 -20.29 19.21 10.82
N PHE A 55 -19.26 19.06 9.98
CA PHE A 55 -19.43 18.83 8.55
C PHE A 55 -19.94 17.41 8.33
N GLN A 56 -21.23 17.18 8.61
CA GLN A 56 -21.88 15.92 8.30
C GLN A 56 -22.05 15.83 6.79
N ARG A 57 -21.38 14.85 6.17
CA ARG A 57 -21.64 14.52 4.76
C ARG A 57 -23.09 14.05 4.62
N PRO A 58 -23.83 14.52 3.59
CA PRO A 58 -25.16 14.01 3.29
C PRO A 58 -25.14 12.49 3.18
N LYS A 59 -26.13 11.82 3.77
CA LYS A 59 -26.31 10.37 3.67
C LYS A 59 -26.76 10.04 2.24
N VAL A 60 -25.82 9.76 1.33
CA VAL A 60 -26.08 9.23 -0.02
C VAL A 60 -26.49 7.76 0.11
N LYS A 61 -27.71 7.49 0.60
CA LYS A 61 -28.20 6.11 0.80
C LYS A 61 -28.97 5.61 -0.42
N ASP A 62 -29.83 6.42 -1.01
CA ASP A 62 -30.83 5.94 -1.95
C ASP A 62 -30.25 5.62 -3.34
N GLU A 63 -29.27 6.39 -3.81
CA GLU A 63 -28.56 6.04 -5.05
C GLU A 63 -27.76 4.75 -4.92
N THR A 64 -27.26 4.46 -3.72
CA THR A 64 -26.43 3.27 -3.47
C THR A 64 -27.27 2.00 -3.47
N THR A 65 -28.49 2.02 -2.94
CA THR A 65 -29.38 0.85 -2.90
C THR A 65 -29.91 0.50 -4.30
N ALA A 66 -30.35 1.50 -5.06
CA ALA A 66 -30.80 1.30 -6.44
C ALA A 66 -29.66 0.78 -7.33
N ARG A 67 -28.45 1.31 -7.17
CA ARG A 67 -27.27 0.84 -7.91
C ARG A 67 -26.90 -0.59 -7.55
N VAL A 68 -26.94 -0.94 -6.27
CA VAL A 68 -26.70 -2.32 -5.79
C VAL A 68 -27.72 -3.30 -6.40
N ALA A 69 -28.99 -2.92 -6.50
CA ALA A 69 -30.02 -3.76 -7.14
C ALA A 69 -29.71 -4.02 -8.62
N ARG A 70 -29.32 -2.99 -9.38
CA ARG A 70 -28.90 -3.15 -10.79
C ARG A 70 -27.67 -4.06 -10.92
N ILE A 71 -26.64 -3.83 -10.10
CA ILE A 71 -25.43 -4.67 -10.07
C ILE A 71 -25.79 -6.13 -9.76
N ARG A 72 -26.75 -6.38 -8.87
CA ARG A 72 -27.18 -7.74 -8.52
C ARG A 72 -27.86 -8.45 -9.69
N GLU A 73 -28.69 -7.75 -10.48
CA GLU A 73 -29.30 -8.34 -11.67
C GLU A 73 -28.25 -8.61 -12.77
N MET A 74 -27.34 -7.66 -13.00
CA MET A 74 -26.25 -7.86 -13.98
C MET A 74 -25.26 -8.94 -13.56
N ALA A 75 -25.01 -9.13 -12.26
CA ALA A 75 -24.09 -10.15 -11.76
C ALA A 75 -24.51 -11.60 -12.12
N LYS A 76 -25.80 -11.82 -12.43
CA LYS A 76 -26.31 -13.12 -12.88
C LYS A 76 -25.88 -13.45 -14.31
N THR A 77 -25.78 -12.44 -15.17
CA THR A 77 -25.60 -12.59 -16.63
C THR A 77 -24.22 -12.17 -17.12
N LEU A 78 -23.64 -11.12 -16.53
CA LEU A 78 -22.41 -10.48 -16.99
C LEU A 78 -21.20 -10.80 -16.09
N THR A 79 -20.03 -10.68 -16.68
CA THR A 79 -18.75 -10.76 -15.99
C THR A 79 -18.42 -9.46 -15.26
N ARG A 80 -17.47 -9.53 -14.32
CA ARG A 80 -17.07 -8.37 -13.50
C ARG A 80 -16.55 -7.19 -14.33
N ASN A 81 -15.86 -7.46 -15.45
CA ASN A 81 -15.31 -6.41 -16.31
C ASN A 81 -16.42 -5.71 -17.10
N GLU A 82 -17.34 -6.47 -17.68
CA GLU A 82 -18.50 -5.92 -18.41
C GLU A 82 -19.40 -5.07 -17.49
N ILE A 83 -19.57 -5.50 -16.23
CA ILE A 83 -20.32 -4.72 -15.23
C ILE A 83 -19.59 -3.40 -14.90
N CYS A 84 -18.26 -3.44 -14.79
CA CYS A 84 -17.44 -2.25 -14.56
C CYS A 84 -17.54 -1.25 -15.71
N GLU A 85 -17.50 -1.73 -16.95
CA GLU A 85 -17.64 -0.89 -18.15
C GLU A 85 -19.04 -0.28 -18.23
N ARG A 86 -20.09 -1.05 -17.94
CA ARG A 86 -21.48 -0.59 -18.05
C ARG A 86 -21.89 0.40 -16.97
N GLU A 87 -21.43 0.22 -15.73
CA GLU A 87 -21.73 1.12 -14.61
C GLU A 87 -20.66 2.22 -14.45
N GLY A 88 -19.59 2.21 -15.25
CA GLY A 88 -18.52 3.21 -15.18
C GLY A 88 -17.77 3.20 -13.83
N ILE A 89 -17.63 2.04 -13.21
CA ILE A 89 -17.01 1.89 -11.88
C ILE A 89 -15.72 1.07 -11.94
N ALA A 90 -14.74 1.47 -11.12
CA ALA A 90 -13.52 0.71 -10.95
C ALA A 90 -13.81 -0.69 -10.36
N LEU A 91 -13.01 -1.68 -10.76
CA LEU A 91 -13.13 -3.06 -10.29
C LEU A 91 -13.00 -3.19 -8.76
N ALA A 92 -12.18 -2.35 -8.13
CA ALA A 92 -12.04 -2.30 -6.67
C ALA A 92 -13.36 -1.87 -6.00
N THR A 93 -14.04 -0.87 -6.55
CA THR A 93 -15.35 -0.40 -6.06
C THR A 93 -16.42 -1.48 -6.23
N LEU A 94 -16.45 -2.16 -7.38
CA LEU A 94 -17.36 -3.29 -7.61
C LEU A 94 -17.09 -4.43 -6.60
N LYS A 95 -15.82 -4.74 -6.30
CA LYS A 95 -15.45 -5.72 -5.27
C LYS A 95 -15.96 -5.31 -3.88
N ALA A 96 -15.75 -4.06 -3.48
CA ALA A 96 -16.21 -3.56 -2.19
C ALA A 96 -17.74 -3.63 -2.05
N ILE A 97 -18.48 -3.23 -3.10
CA ILE A 97 -19.94 -3.34 -3.16
C ILE A 97 -20.36 -4.81 -3.02
N ALA A 98 -19.72 -5.71 -3.76
CA ALA A 98 -20.05 -7.12 -3.73
C ALA A 98 -19.80 -7.77 -2.36
N THR A 99 -18.69 -7.44 -1.69
CA THR A 99 -18.41 -7.90 -0.33
C THR A 99 -19.46 -7.38 0.65
N LYS A 100 -19.82 -6.09 0.57
CA LYS A 100 -20.79 -5.46 1.47
C LYS A 100 -22.21 -6.02 1.30
N HIS A 101 -22.60 -6.37 0.08
CA HIS A 101 -23.96 -6.80 -0.27
C HIS A 101 -24.07 -8.30 -0.63
N ALA A 102 -23.03 -9.08 -0.34
CA ALA A 102 -22.91 -10.52 -0.61
C ALA A 102 -23.30 -10.91 -2.05
N ILE A 103 -22.86 -10.13 -3.04
CA ILE A 103 -23.14 -10.39 -4.46
C ILE A 103 -22.09 -11.37 -5.00
N LYS A 104 -22.56 -12.49 -5.56
CA LYS A 104 -21.71 -13.45 -6.29
C LYS A 104 -21.78 -13.12 -7.78
N PHE A 105 -20.63 -13.08 -8.44
CA PHE A 105 -20.53 -12.89 -9.90
C PHE A 105 -20.25 -14.21 -10.59
N GLN A 106 -20.64 -14.30 -11.85
CA GLN A 106 -20.19 -15.39 -12.72
C GLN A 106 -18.66 -15.48 -12.72
N VAL A 107 -18.15 -16.66 -12.36
CA VAL A 107 -16.72 -16.94 -12.41
C VAL A 107 -16.36 -17.11 -13.87
N ARG A 108 -15.48 -16.25 -14.39
CA ARG A 108 -14.92 -16.45 -15.72
C ARG A 108 -14.31 -17.85 -15.75
N GLN A 109 -14.80 -18.72 -16.62
CA GLN A 109 -14.17 -20.00 -16.89
C GLN A 109 -12.71 -19.70 -17.22
N LYS A 110 -11.79 -20.20 -16.39
CA LYS A 110 -10.36 -20.05 -16.66
C LYS A 110 -10.09 -20.75 -17.97
N THR A 111 -10.01 -20.01 -19.07
CA THR A 111 -9.33 -20.48 -20.27
C THR A 111 -7.92 -20.80 -19.81
N GLY A 112 -7.63 -22.10 -19.70
CA GLY A 112 -6.35 -22.62 -19.26
C GLY A 112 -5.29 -22.30 -20.30
N THR A 113 -4.90 -21.03 -20.40
CA THR A 113 -3.67 -20.68 -21.08
C THR A 113 -2.55 -21.25 -20.23
N ALA A 114 -1.93 -22.32 -20.73
CA ALA A 114 -0.79 -22.93 -20.08
C ALA A 114 0.26 -21.84 -19.81
N PRO A 115 0.86 -21.81 -18.61
CA PRO A 115 1.99 -20.93 -18.36
C PRO A 115 3.05 -21.22 -19.44
N ASN A 116 3.56 -20.17 -20.09
CA ASN A 116 4.48 -20.20 -21.24
C ASN A 116 3.86 -20.54 -22.61
N LYS A 117 2.62 -20.10 -22.89
CA LYS A 117 2.14 -20.02 -24.28
C LYS A 117 2.69 -18.77 -24.96
N ALA A 118 3.57 -18.96 -25.93
CA ALA A 118 4.07 -17.87 -26.74
C ALA A 118 2.93 -17.33 -27.63
N PRO A 119 2.99 -16.06 -28.06
CA PRO A 119 2.05 -15.56 -29.05
C PRO A 119 2.07 -16.45 -30.30
N PRO A 120 0.92 -16.68 -30.94
CA PRO A 120 0.78 -17.64 -32.05
C PRO A 120 1.77 -17.37 -33.20
N ASP A 121 2.09 -16.10 -33.46
CA ASP A 121 3.05 -15.69 -34.49
C ASP A 121 4.48 -16.17 -34.19
N LEU A 122 4.88 -16.14 -32.92
CA LEU A 122 6.20 -16.63 -32.50
C LEU A 122 6.24 -18.15 -32.60
N GLU A 123 5.16 -18.84 -32.21
CA GLU A 123 5.09 -20.30 -32.32
C GLU A 123 5.19 -20.77 -33.77
N ALA A 124 4.56 -20.06 -34.72
CA ALA A 124 4.68 -20.37 -36.15
C ALA A 124 6.13 -20.27 -36.66
N ARG A 125 6.86 -19.22 -36.24
CA ARG A 125 8.29 -19.04 -36.59
C ARG A 125 9.16 -20.15 -36.00
N LEU A 126 8.90 -20.53 -34.75
CA LEU A 126 9.63 -21.61 -34.09
C LEU A 126 9.36 -22.95 -34.77
N VAL A 127 8.13 -23.24 -35.17
CA VAL A 127 7.81 -24.46 -35.94
C VAL A 127 8.59 -24.52 -37.25
N ALA A 128 8.70 -23.42 -37.99
CA ALA A 128 9.51 -23.37 -39.21
C ALA A 128 11.00 -23.65 -38.91
N GLN A 129 11.56 -22.95 -37.91
CA GLN A 129 12.95 -23.16 -37.49
C GLN A 129 13.22 -24.58 -36.99
N ILE A 130 12.28 -25.21 -36.28
CA ILE A 130 12.39 -26.60 -35.84
C ILE A 130 12.56 -27.52 -37.05
N LYS A 131 11.74 -27.34 -38.10
CA LYS A 131 11.80 -28.16 -39.32
C LYS A 131 13.13 -27.99 -40.06
N ASP A 132 13.64 -26.77 -40.15
CA ASP A 132 14.94 -26.48 -40.77
C ASP A 132 16.08 -27.14 -39.98
N CYS A 133 16.01 -27.12 -38.65
CA CYS A 133 17.01 -27.77 -37.80
C CYS A 133 16.95 -29.30 -37.87
N ILE A 134 15.78 -29.89 -38.09
CA ILE A 134 15.66 -31.34 -38.37
C ILE A 134 16.34 -31.67 -39.70
N ALA A 135 16.13 -30.87 -40.75
CA ALA A 135 16.80 -31.05 -42.03
C ALA A 135 18.33 -30.91 -41.91
N GLY A 136 18.80 -30.04 -41.02
CA GLY A 136 20.22 -29.88 -40.68
C GLY A 136 20.80 -30.93 -39.72
N GLY A 137 20.00 -31.90 -39.27
CA GLY A 137 20.46 -32.97 -38.36
C GLY A 137 20.81 -32.51 -36.95
N MET A 138 20.36 -31.32 -36.52
CA MET A 138 20.64 -30.83 -35.16
C MET A 138 19.84 -31.58 -34.10
N ASN A 139 20.46 -31.82 -32.95
CA ASN A 139 19.78 -32.45 -31.83
C ASN A 139 18.95 -31.45 -31.00
N ARG A 140 17.99 -31.96 -30.20
CA ARG A 140 17.09 -31.12 -29.37
C ARG A 140 17.85 -30.18 -28.41
N SER A 141 18.93 -30.67 -27.81
CA SER A 141 19.72 -29.86 -26.87
C SER A 141 20.48 -28.73 -27.57
N GLN A 142 21.01 -28.98 -28.76
CA GLN A 142 21.66 -27.99 -29.61
C GLN A 142 20.65 -26.94 -30.05
N TYR A 143 19.45 -27.36 -30.45
CA TYR A 143 18.37 -26.45 -30.81
C TYR A 143 17.94 -25.53 -29.65
N CYS A 144 17.68 -26.11 -28.47
CA CYS A 144 17.34 -25.33 -27.27
C CYS A 144 18.44 -24.32 -26.91
N LYS A 145 19.72 -24.71 -27.05
CA LYS A 145 20.87 -23.82 -26.79
C LYS A 145 20.98 -22.72 -27.85
N ALA A 146 20.80 -23.05 -29.13
CA ALA A 146 20.92 -22.12 -30.24
C ALA A 146 19.86 -21.01 -30.20
N LEU A 147 18.63 -21.35 -29.80
CA LEU A 147 17.53 -20.38 -29.73
C LEU A 147 17.23 -19.85 -28.32
N ALA A 148 18.01 -20.27 -27.32
CA ALA A 148 17.79 -19.94 -25.90
C ALA A 148 16.35 -20.23 -25.42
N ILE A 149 15.79 -21.37 -25.86
CA ILE A 149 14.43 -21.80 -25.52
C ILE A 149 14.48 -22.92 -24.47
N SER A 150 13.53 -22.92 -23.54
CA SER A 150 13.40 -23.99 -22.56
C SER A 150 13.00 -25.32 -23.21
N TYR A 151 13.49 -26.44 -22.66
CA TYR A 151 13.15 -27.77 -23.16
C TYR A 151 11.63 -28.04 -23.12
N ASN A 152 10.95 -27.56 -22.07
CA ASN A 152 9.50 -27.69 -21.92
C ASN A 152 8.74 -26.97 -23.05
N MET A 153 9.22 -25.82 -23.51
CA MET A 153 8.61 -25.08 -24.61
C MET A 153 8.81 -25.81 -25.94
N LEU A 154 10.02 -26.35 -26.19
CA LEU A 154 10.27 -27.18 -27.38
C LEU A 154 9.36 -28.41 -27.40
N ASP A 155 9.33 -29.20 -26.32
CA ASP A 155 8.50 -30.41 -26.24
C ASP A 155 7.02 -30.11 -26.41
N ARG A 156 6.55 -28.97 -25.89
CA ARG A 156 5.17 -28.52 -26.09
C ARG A 156 4.88 -28.22 -27.55
N ILE A 157 5.74 -27.43 -28.23
CA ILE A 157 5.56 -27.07 -29.64
C ILE A 157 5.58 -28.33 -30.52
N VAL A 158 6.52 -29.25 -30.25
CA VAL A 158 6.65 -30.53 -30.97
C VAL A 158 5.39 -31.38 -30.81
N ARG A 159 4.86 -31.50 -29.59
CA ARG A 159 3.61 -32.23 -29.32
C ARG A 159 2.38 -31.57 -29.94
N ASP A 160 2.21 -30.27 -29.73
CA ASP A 160 1.04 -29.51 -30.17
C ASP A 160 0.94 -29.48 -31.71
N ASN A 161 2.08 -29.52 -32.42
CA ASN A 161 2.16 -29.49 -33.89
C ASN A 161 2.46 -30.87 -34.52
N GLY A 162 2.56 -31.95 -33.73
CA GLY A 162 2.80 -33.30 -34.22
C GLY A 162 4.12 -33.48 -34.99
N ILE A 163 5.17 -32.77 -34.61
CA ILE A 163 6.48 -32.82 -35.29
C ILE A 163 7.26 -34.04 -34.78
N ASP A 164 7.83 -34.85 -35.67
CA ASP A 164 8.72 -35.93 -35.27
C ASP A 164 10.17 -35.43 -35.13
N PHE A 165 10.51 -34.94 -33.94
CA PHE A 165 11.87 -34.50 -33.63
C PHE A 165 12.65 -35.65 -32.96
N PRO A 166 13.78 -36.12 -33.53
CA PRO A 166 14.51 -37.27 -33.00
C PRO A 166 14.91 -37.07 -31.53
N LYS A 167 14.53 -38.05 -30.69
CA LYS A 167 14.96 -38.12 -29.29
C LYS A 167 16.30 -38.85 -29.25
N LEU A 168 17.34 -38.19 -28.75
CA LEU A 168 18.59 -38.88 -28.45
C LEU A 168 18.31 -39.93 -27.37
N LYS A 169 18.62 -41.19 -27.65
CA LYS A 169 18.64 -42.24 -26.63
C LYS A 169 19.74 -41.87 -25.62
N PRO A 170 19.48 -41.91 -24.30
CA PRO A 170 20.52 -41.63 -23.32
C PRO A 170 21.68 -42.61 -23.53
N ALA A 171 22.90 -42.07 -23.67
CA ALA A 171 24.10 -42.86 -23.93
C ALA A 171 24.54 -43.71 -22.73
N PHE A 172 23.96 -43.46 -21.55
CA PHE A 172 24.23 -44.20 -20.32
C PHE A 172 22.90 -44.65 -19.72
N ARG A 173 22.80 -45.96 -19.46
CA ARG A 173 21.71 -46.62 -18.75
C ARG A 173 22.31 -47.33 -17.55
#